data_AF-A0A2X2T508-F1
#
_entry.id   AF-A0A2X2T508-F1
#
_cell.length_a   1.000
_cell.length_b   1.000
_cell.length_c   1.000
_cell.angle_alpha   90.00
_cell.angle_beta   90.00
_cell.angle_gamma   90.00
#
_symmetry.space_group_name_H-M   'P 1'
#
loop_
_entity.id
_entity.type
_entity.pdbx_description
1 polymer ?
#
loop_
_entity_poly.entity_id
_entity_poly.type
_entity_poly.pdbx_seq_one_letter_code
_entity_poly.pdbx_strand_id
1 'polypeptide(L)'
;MRCQIRINNQVIGAISTFRDKTEINLLTQRVDGMVNYVDALRERSHEFMNKLHVILGLLQLKHYDKLEEYILQTASNYQTEIGTLQSKIKSPVIAGFLIGKINRAREAGHHLALADECQLPDNPNELQVMALITALGNLIENALDAMAGQADGEVGVLLHYQNGVLSVEVSDDGPGIDPDHIQSYF
;
A
#
# COMPACT_ATOMS: atom_id res chain seq x y z
N MET A 1 -39.76 22.31 18.55
CA MET A 1 -40.22 22.72 19.90
C MET A 1 -41.64 23.23 19.78
N ARG A 2 -42.50 23.05 20.80
CA ARG A 2 -43.89 23.54 20.78
C ARG A 2 -44.11 24.49 21.94
N CYS A 3 -44.56 25.71 21.64
CA CYS A 3 -44.91 26.71 22.65
C CYS A 3 -46.36 27.14 22.45
N GLN A 4 -47.13 27.15 23.53
CA GLN A 4 -48.52 27.59 23.53
C GLN A 4 -48.56 29.11 23.70
N ILE A 5 -49.36 29.80 22.88
CA ILE A 5 -49.58 31.24 23.02
C ILE A 5 -50.85 31.44 23.86
N ARG A 6 -50.71 32.17 24.97
CA ARG A 6 -51.83 32.56 25.85
C ARG A 6 -51.95 34.08 25.92
N ILE A 7 -53.18 34.58 25.80
CA ILE A 7 -53.52 35.97 26.12
C ILE A 7 -54.70 35.92 27.11
N ASN A 8 -54.65 36.74 28.15
CA ASN A 8 -55.63 36.73 29.26
C ASN A 8 -55.90 35.32 29.83
N ASN A 9 -54.84 34.53 29.99
CA ASN A 9 -54.86 33.17 30.51
C ASN A 9 -55.66 32.13 29.67
N GLN A 10 -56.12 32.49 28.47
CA GLN A 10 -56.73 31.57 27.51
C GLN A 10 -55.73 31.21 26.40
N VAL A 11 -55.62 29.93 26.07
CA VAL A 11 -54.79 29.43 24.97
C VAL A 11 -55.49 29.76 23.66
N ILE A 12 -54.89 30.67 22.90
CA ILE A 12 -55.43 31.14 21.62
C ILE A 12 -54.72 30.52 20.41
N GLY A 13 -53.64 29.78 20.65
CA GLY A 13 -52.95 29.04 19.59
C GLY A 13 -51.67 28.38 20.07
N ALA A 14 -50.97 27.72 19.15
CA ALA A 14 -49.66 27.14 19.41
C ALA A 14 -48.74 27.36 18.20
N ILE A 15 -47.49 27.72 18.47
CA ILE A 15 -46.43 27.74 17.45
C ILE A 15 -45.63 26.45 17.58
N SER A 16 -45.43 25.80 16.44
CA SER A 16 -44.49 24.68 16.30
C SER A 16 -43.36 25.12 15.39
N THR A 17 -42.13 25.04 15.88
CA THR A 17 -40.93 25.21 15.05
C THR A 17 -40.28 23.86 14.80
N PHE A 18 -40.08 23.56 13.52
CA PHE A 18 -39.32 22.42 13.03
C PHE A 18 -37.97 22.94 12.53
N ARG A 19 -36.87 22.36 13.01
CA ARG A 19 -35.54 22.59 12.44
C ARG A 19 -35.15 21.31 11.73
N ASP A 20 -34.93 21.41 10.43
CA ASP A 20 -34.28 20.36 9.68
C ASP A 20 -32.85 20.20 10.20
N LYS A 21 -32.52 18.99 10.66
CA LYS A 21 -31.19 18.62 11.16
C LYS A 21 -30.52 17.58 10.28
N THR A 22 -31.06 17.31 9.09
CA THR A 22 -30.55 16.27 8.18
C THR A 22 -29.09 16.53 7.84
N GLU A 23 -28.73 17.78 7.51
CA GLU A 23 -27.36 18.18 7.18
C GLU A 23 -26.39 18.04 8.37
N ILE A 24 -26.84 18.40 9.59
CA ILE A 24 -26.06 18.25 10.82
C ILE A 24 -25.81 16.77 11.13
N ASN A 25 -26.83 15.92 10.99
CA ASN A 25 -26.69 14.48 11.22
C ASN A 25 -25.76 13.82 10.18
N LEU A 26 -25.82 14.27 8.92
CA LEU A 26 -24.94 13.79 7.85
C LEU A 26 -23.47 14.17 8.09
N LEU A 27 -23.23 15.38 8.58
CA LEU A 27 -21.90 15.86 8.99
C LEU A 27 -21.38 15.05 10.19
N THR A 28 -22.20 14.79 11.20
CA THR A 28 -21.82 13.95 12.35
C THR A 28 -21.49 12.52 11.93
N GLN A 29 -22.28 11.90 11.04
CA GLN A 29 -21.97 10.56 10.50
C GLN A 29 -20.64 10.51 9.72
N ARG A 30 -20.31 11.55 8.96
CA ARG A 30 -19.01 11.64 8.28
C ARG A 30 -17.85 11.75 9.26
N VAL A 31 -18.02 12.52 10.34
CA VAL A 31 -17.02 12.66 11.41
C VAL A 31 -16.83 11.32 12.13
N ASP A 32 -17.91 10.63 12.49
CA ASP A 32 -17.84 9.30 13.12
C ASP A 32 -17.15 8.28 12.20
N GLY A 33 -17.42 8.32 10.90
CA GLY A 33 -16.74 7.50 9.89
C GLY A 33 -15.24 7.74 9.82
N MET A 34 -14.79 9.00 9.91
CA MET A 34 -13.36 9.34 9.96
C MET A 34 -12.70 8.88 11.28
N VAL A 35 -13.39 9.02 12.41
CA VAL A 35 -12.87 8.57 13.72
C VAL A 35 -12.65 7.06 13.71
N ASN A 36 -13.62 6.29 13.22
CA ASN A 36 -13.50 4.83 13.08
C ASN A 36 -12.36 4.42 12.13
N TYR A 37 -12.15 5.18 11.05
CA TYR A 37 -11.04 4.94 10.12
C TYR A 37 -9.68 5.20 10.76
N VAL A 38 -9.54 6.28 11.54
CA VAL A 38 -8.31 6.58 12.30
C VAL A 38 -8.03 5.50 13.34
N ASP A 39 -9.05 5.00 14.02
CA ASP A 39 -8.87 3.93 15.01
C ASP A 39 -8.51 2.58 14.36
N ALA A 40 -9.09 2.25 13.20
CA ALA A 40 -8.69 1.07 12.42
C ALA A 40 -7.22 1.18 11.94
N LEU A 41 -6.78 2.37 11.52
CA LEU A 41 -5.37 2.61 11.17
C LEU A 41 -4.43 2.47 12.37
N ARG A 42 -4.84 2.94 13.56
CA ARG A 42 -4.07 2.77 14.79
C ARG A 42 -3.92 1.31 15.19
N GLU A 43 -5.01 0.54 15.12
CA GLU A 43 -5.00 -0.89 15.43
C GLU A 43 -4.07 -1.65 14.48
N ARG A 44 -4.15 -1.35 13.17
CA ARG A 44 -3.27 -1.94 12.16
C ARG A 44 -1.80 -1.55 12.34
N SER A 45 -1.54 -0.28 12.72
CA SER A 45 -0.18 0.18 13.04
C SER A 45 0.38 -0.54 14.26
N HIS A 46 -0.44 -0.73 15.30
CA HIS A 46 -0.05 -1.45 16.51
C HIS A 46 0.25 -2.93 16.20
N GLU A 47 -0.59 -3.60 15.41
CA GLU A 47 -0.34 -4.97 14.97
C GLU A 47 0.97 -5.09 14.17
N PHE A 48 1.23 -4.15 13.26
CA PHE A 48 2.48 -4.11 12.49
C PHE A 48 3.71 -3.93 13.39
N MET A 49 3.65 -3.01 14.36
CA MET A 49 4.72 -2.82 15.35
C MET A 49 4.98 -4.08 16.18
N ASN A 50 3.92 -4.80 16.56
CA ASN A 50 4.06 -6.08 17.27
C ASN A 50 4.77 -7.13 16.41
N LYS A 51 4.43 -7.23 15.12
CA LYS A 51 5.12 -8.13 14.18
C LYS A 51 6.61 -7.79 14.09
N LEU A 52 6.96 -6.50 13.98
CA LEU A 52 8.37 -6.06 13.97
C LEU A 52 9.09 -6.37 15.28
N HIS A 53 8.45 -6.21 16.44
CA HIS A 53 9.04 -6.55 17.72
C HIS A 53 9.30 -8.06 17.86
N VAL A 54 8.40 -8.91 17.36
CA VAL A 54 8.62 -10.37 17.34
C VAL A 54 9.79 -10.73 16.42
N ILE A 55 9.83 -10.16 15.21
CA ILE A 55 10.95 -10.33 14.25
C ILE A 55 12.28 -9.93 14.91
N LEU A 56 12.34 -8.75 15.52
CA LEU A 56 13.53 -8.24 16.18
C LEU A 56 13.96 -9.12 17.35
N GLY A 57 13.00 -9.60 18.16
CA GLY A 57 13.26 -10.51 19.27
C GLY A 57 13.83 -11.85 18.80
N LEU A 58 13.22 -12.48 17.80
CA LEU A 58 13.71 -13.74 17.22
C LEU A 58 15.11 -13.58 16.61
N LEU A 59 15.37 -12.45 15.94
CA LEU A 59 16.68 -12.12 15.37
C LEU A 59 17.75 -11.96 16.47
N GLN A 60 17.47 -11.18 17.53
CA GLN A 60 18.39 -10.96 18.64
C GLN A 60 18.71 -12.25 19.41
N LEU A 61 17.72 -13.12 19.55
CA LEU A 61 17.87 -14.44 20.17
C LEU A 61 18.51 -15.47 19.22
N LYS A 62 18.84 -15.09 17.98
CA LYS A 62 19.43 -15.94 16.94
C LYS A 62 18.60 -17.20 16.63
N HIS A 63 17.28 -17.11 16.78
CA HIS A 63 16.35 -18.17 16.42
C HIS A 63 15.93 -18.04 14.95
N TYR A 64 16.87 -18.26 14.02
CA TYR A 64 16.66 -18.05 12.59
C TYR A 64 15.57 -18.95 12.00
N ASP A 65 15.48 -20.22 12.41
CA ASP A 65 14.44 -21.14 11.92
C ASP A 65 13.03 -20.67 12.28
N LYS A 66 12.86 -20.19 13.52
CA LYS A 66 11.57 -19.64 13.99
C LYS A 66 11.25 -18.28 13.38
N LEU A 67 12.29 -17.47 13.12
CA LEU A 67 12.14 -16.21 12.43
C LEU A 67 11.62 -16.43 11.01
N GLU A 68 12.20 -17.39 10.30
CA GLU A 68 11.75 -17.80 8.97
C GLU A 68 10.31 -18.33 9.01
N GLU A 69 9.98 -19.24 9.93
CA GLU A 69 8.61 -19.76 10.10
C GLU A 69 7.60 -18.63 10.37
N TYR A 70 7.93 -17.70 11.27
CA TYR A 70 7.06 -16.57 11.62
C TYR A 70 6.82 -15.63 10.43
N ILE A 71 7.88 -15.34 9.67
CA ILE A 71 7.78 -14.54 8.44
C ILE A 71 6.92 -15.26 7.42
N LEU A 72 7.13 -16.56 7.17
CA LEU A 72 6.36 -17.33 6.20
C LEU A 72 4.88 -17.50 6.59
N GLN A 73 4.57 -17.71 7.87
CA GLN A 73 3.19 -17.73 8.36
C GLN A 73 2.50 -16.37 8.21
N THR A 74 3.24 -15.29 8.45
CA THR A 74 2.72 -13.92 8.27
C THR A 74 2.59 -13.56 6.78
N ALA A 75 3.45 -14.11 5.93
CA ALA A 75 3.56 -13.76 4.52
C ALA A 75 2.74 -14.66 3.58
N SER A 76 2.18 -15.79 4.01
CA SER A 76 1.44 -16.75 3.15
C SER A 76 2.31 -17.39 2.04
N ASN A 77 2.91 -18.57 2.31
CA ASN A 77 3.40 -19.58 1.33
C ASN A 77 4.32 -19.12 0.17
N TYR A 78 5.64 -18.91 0.38
CA TYR A 78 6.52 -18.47 -0.74
C TYR A 78 7.95 -19.05 -0.76
N GLN A 79 8.14 -20.34 -1.03
CA GLN A 79 9.49 -20.93 -1.11
C GLN A 79 10.17 -20.81 -2.48
N THR A 80 9.43 -20.79 -3.59
CA THR A 80 10.03 -20.88 -4.93
C THR A 80 10.48 -19.52 -5.50
N GLU A 81 9.77 -18.43 -5.19
CA GLU A 81 10.07 -17.08 -5.70
C GLU A 81 11.23 -16.39 -4.95
N ILE A 82 11.46 -16.76 -3.68
CA ILE A 82 12.54 -16.19 -2.86
C ILE A 82 13.92 -16.62 -3.37
N GLY A 83 14.08 -17.89 -3.75
CA GLY A 83 15.36 -18.43 -4.21
C GLY A 83 15.86 -17.81 -5.51
N THR A 84 14.95 -17.60 -6.47
CA THR A 84 15.29 -16.93 -7.74
C THR A 84 15.63 -15.47 -7.51
N LEU A 85 14.91 -14.77 -6.63
CA LEU A 85 15.18 -13.37 -6.31
C LEU A 85 16.54 -13.17 -5.63
N GLN A 86 16.91 -14.02 -4.66
CA GLN A 86 18.22 -13.96 -3.98
C GLN A 86 19.40 -14.22 -4.94
N SER A 87 19.17 -14.98 -6.01
CA SER A 87 20.19 -15.21 -7.02
C SER A 87 20.46 -13.96 -7.87
N LYS A 88 19.42 -13.17 -8.18
CA LYS A 88 19.42 -11.98 -9.05
C LYS A 88 19.72 -10.66 -8.30
N ILE A 89 19.23 -10.53 -7.07
CA ILE A 89 19.28 -9.30 -6.26
C ILE A 89 20.10 -9.55 -5.00
N LYS A 90 21.29 -8.94 -4.92
CA LYS A 90 22.21 -9.12 -3.79
C LYS A 90 21.92 -8.19 -2.62
N SER A 91 21.22 -7.07 -2.85
CA SER A 91 20.79 -6.18 -1.77
C SER A 91 19.57 -6.77 -1.04
N PRO A 92 19.69 -7.13 0.26
CA PRO A 92 18.59 -7.77 0.99
C PRO A 92 17.37 -6.86 1.15
N VAL A 93 17.59 -5.56 1.29
CA VAL A 93 16.52 -4.56 1.48
C VAL A 93 15.67 -4.47 0.22
N ILE A 94 16.32 -4.42 -0.96
CA ILE A 94 15.63 -4.35 -2.25
C ILE A 94 14.93 -5.67 -2.57
N ALA A 95 15.57 -6.80 -2.27
CA ALA A 95 14.93 -8.11 -2.42
C ALA A 95 13.66 -8.20 -1.55
N GLY A 96 13.73 -7.82 -0.28
CA GLY A 96 12.57 -7.80 0.61
C GLY A 96 11.45 -6.88 0.12
N PHE A 97 11.81 -5.70 -0.40
CA PHE A 97 10.87 -4.76 -1.01
C PHE A 97 10.15 -5.36 -2.23
N LEU A 98 10.90 -5.97 -3.16
CA LEU A 98 10.35 -6.57 -4.37
C LEU A 98 9.43 -7.76 -4.06
N ILE A 99 9.78 -8.60 -3.08
CA ILE A 99 8.88 -9.65 -2.57
C ILE A 99 7.55 -9.05 -2.12
N GLY A 100 7.60 -7.96 -1.34
CA GLY A 100 6.40 -7.24 -0.91
C GLY A 100 5.54 -6.76 -2.07
N LYS A 101 6.16 -6.25 -3.15
CA LYS A 101 5.44 -5.78 -4.34
C LYS A 101 4.87 -6.92 -5.19
N ILE A 102 5.59 -8.03 -5.34
CA ILE A 102 5.07 -9.26 -6.00
C ILE A 102 3.81 -9.74 -5.28
N ASN A 103 3.84 -9.79 -3.95
CA ASN A 103 2.70 -10.21 -3.14
C ASN A 103 1.50 -9.27 -3.31
N ARG A 104 1.76 -7.97 -3.29
CA ARG A 104 0.71 -6.97 -3.45
C ARG A 104 0.03 -7.05 -4.82
N ALA A 105 0.82 -7.24 -5.88
CA ALA A 105 0.29 -7.45 -7.23
C ALA A 105 -0.60 -8.70 -7.28
N ARG A 106 -0.15 -9.81 -6.69
CA ARG A 106 -0.92 -11.06 -6.60
C ARG A 106 -2.24 -10.89 -5.84
N GLU A 107 -2.24 -10.18 -4.71
CA GLU A 107 -3.47 -9.86 -3.97
C GLU A 107 -4.47 -9.05 -4.80
N ALA A 108 -3.96 -8.21 -5.70
CA ALA A 108 -4.77 -7.43 -6.63
C ALA A 108 -5.19 -8.21 -7.90
N GLY A 109 -4.77 -9.48 -8.06
CA GLY A 109 -5.08 -10.29 -9.24
C GLY A 109 -4.17 -10.05 -10.44
N HIS A 110 -2.97 -9.51 -10.21
CA HIS A 110 -1.95 -9.25 -11.22
C HIS A 110 -0.70 -10.09 -10.98
N HIS A 111 0.12 -10.29 -12.02
CA HIS A 111 1.42 -10.93 -11.92
C HIS A 111 2.53 -9.88 -11.98
N LEU A 112 3.50 -9.94 -11.07
CA LEU A 112 4.73 -9.15 -11.16
C LEU A 112 5.91 -10.11 -11.20
N ALA A 113 6.71 -10.00 -12.27
CA ALA A 113 7.85 -10.86 -12.51
C ALA A 113 9.15 -10.06 -12.69
N LEU A 114 10.26 -10.62 -12.21
CA LEU A 114 11.59 -10.12 -12.55
C LEU A 114 12.13 -10.87 -13.77
N ALA A 115 12.66 -10.10 -14.73
CA ALA A 115 13.39 -10.63 -15.86
C ALA A 115 14.54 -11.56 -15.44
N ASP A 116 14.91 -12.51 -16.30
CA ASP A 116 15.98 -13.48 -16.02
C ASP A 116 17.37 -12.86 -16.01
N GLU A 117 17.52 -11.77 -16.75
CA GLU A 117 18.73 -10.98 -16.90
C GLU A 117 18.95 -10.03 -15.72
N CYS A 118 18.04 -9.98 -14.74
CA CYS A 118 18.18 -9.13 -13.56
C CYS A 118 19.49 -9.41 -12.81
N GLN A 119 20.31 -8.38 -12.68
CA GLN A 119 21.52 -8.37 -11.88
C GLN A 119 21.64 -7.05 -11.12
N LEU A 120 21.43 -7.13 -9.80
CA LEU A 120 21.64 -6.01 -8.90
C LEU A 120 22.66 -6.42 -7.82
N PRO A 121 23.89 -5.89 -7.84
CA PRO A 121 24.83 -6.09 -6.76
C PRO A 121 24.37 -5.37 -5.49
N ASP A 122 24.96 -5.73 -4.35
CA ASP A 122 24.71 -5.01 -3.12
C ASP A 122 25.38 -3.63 -3.18
N ASN A 123 24.75 -2.62 -2.57
CA ASN A 123 25.23 -1.26 -2.57
C ASN A 123 25.26 -0.73 -1.13
N PRO A 124 26.45 -0.41 -0.58
CA PRO A 124 26.57 0.09 0.79
C PRO A 124 26.01 1.50 0.97
N ASN A 125 25.70 2.22 -0.11
CA ASN A 125 25.13 3.56 -0.02
C ASN A 125 23.61 3.50 0.23
N GLU A 126 23.22 3.61 1.49
CA GLU A 126 21.82 3.59 1.93
C GLU A 126 20.94 4.62 1.21
N LEU A 127 21.45 5.82 0.94
CA LEU A 127 20.69 6.86 0.23
C LEU A 127 20.34 6.44 -1.20
N GLN A 128 21.28 5.80 -1.90
CA GLN A 128 21.04 5.29 -3.24
C GLN A 128 20.05 4.11 -3.22
N VAL A 129 20.17 3.22 -2.22
CA VAL A 129 19.22 2.11 -2.03
C VAL A 129 17.80 2.64 -1.77
N MET A 130 17.66 3.63 -0.88
CA MET A 130 16.35 4.24 -0.58
C MET A 130 15.77 4.99 -1.79
N ALA A 131 16.60 5.73 -2.54
CA ALA A 131 16.17 6.39 -3.76
C ALA A 131 15.67 5.37 -4.80
N LEU A 132 16.39 4.26 -4.96
CA LEU A 132 15.99 3.18 -5.87
C LEU A 132 14.68 2.51 -5.43
N ILE A 133 14.51 2.21 -4.13
CA ILE A 133 13.25 1.65 -3.60
C ILE A 133 12.09 2.60 -3.87
N THR A 134 12.30 3.91 -3.68
CA THR A 134 11.26 4.92 -3.92
C THR A 134 10.90 4.99 -5.41
N ALA A 135 11.91 5.02 -6.29
CA ALA A 135 11.70 5.04 -7.73
C ALA A 135 10.98 3.77 -8.22
N LEU A 136 11.48 2.58 -7.84
CA LEU A 136 10.84 1.30 -8.17
C LEU A 136 9.42 1.22 -7.63
N GLY A 137 9.19 1.68 -6.40
CA GLY A 137 7.87 1.72 -5.79
C GLY A 137 6.89 2.51 -6.62
N ASN A 138 7.25 3.74 -6.99
CA ASN A 138 6.39 4.58 -7.81
C ASN A 138 6.15 3.98 -9.20
N LEU A 139 7.18 3.44 -9.86
CA LEU A 139 7.02 2.83 -11.19
C LEU A 139 6.12 1.60 -11.16
N ILE A 140 6.30 0.73 -10.16
CA ILE A 140 5.48 -0.47 -9.99
C ILE A 140 4.04 -0.10 -9.59
N GLU A 141 3.85 0.89 -8.73
CA GLU A 141 2.50 1.38 -8.37
C GLU A 141 1.80 1.90 -9.62
N ASN A 142 2.47 2.74 -10.41
CA ASN A 142 1.91 3.30 -11.64
C ASN A 142 1.52 2.21 -12.64
N ALA A 143 2.36 1.19 -12.81
CA ALA A 143 2.07 0.03 -13.67
C ALA A 143 0.82 -0.74 -13.18
N LEU A 144 0.71 -1.00 -11.87
CA LEU A 144 -0.44 -1.68 -11.29
C LEU A 144 -1.72 -0.83 -11.38
N ASP A 145 -1.63 0.47 -11.13
CA ASP A 145 -2.75 1.40 -11.20
C ASP A 145 -3.29 1.52 -12.63
N ALA A 146 -2.40 1.54 -13.63
CA ALA A 146 -2.78 1.54 -15.04
C ALA A 146 -3.60 0.30 -15.43
N MET A 147 -3.40 -0.82 -14.72
CA MET A 147 -4.07 -2.10 -14.96
C MET A 147 -5.26 -2.38 -14.04
N ALA A 148 -5.64 -1.47 -13.13
CA ALA A 148 -6.66 -1.73 -12.10
C ALA A 148 -8.05 -2.13 -12.64
N GLY A 149 -8.33 -1.93 -13.94
CA GLY A 149 -9.55 -2.35 -14.63
C GLY A 149 -9.44 -3.67 -15.41
N GLN A 150 -8.27 -4.30 -15.45
CA GLN A 150 -7.96 -5.52 -16.20
C GLN A 150 -7.73 -6.68 -15.22
N ALA A 151 -8.21 -7.88 -15.57
CA ALA A 151 -7.87 -9.09 -14.82
C ALA A 151 -6.61 -9.73 -15.44
N ASP A 152 -5.76 -10.35 -14.60
CA ASP A 152 -4.54 -11.05 -15.01
C ASP A 152 -3.51 -10.17 -15.77
N GLY A 153 -3.40 -8.89 -15.43
CA GLY A 153 -2.34 -8.01 -15.97
C GLY A 153 -0.93 -8.42 -15.48
N GLU A 154 0.08 -8.18 -16.33
CA GLU A 154 1.48 -8.53 -16.09
C GLU A 154 2.37 -7.29 -15.96
N VAL A 155 3.16 -7.24 -14.89
CA VAL A 155 4.24 -6.25 -14.70
C VAL A 155 5.60 -6.94 -14.78
N GLY A 156 6.42 -6.50 -15.71
CA GLY A 156 7.83 -6.89 -15.84
C GLY A 156 8.75 -5.89 -15.14
N VAL A 157 9.74 -6.38 -14.40
CA VAL A 157 10.81 -5.57 -13.82
C VAL A 157 12.17 -6.08 -14.29
N LEU A 158 12.98 -5.18 -14.87
CA LEU A 158 14.36 -5.45 -15.26
C LEU A 158 15.31 -4.51 -14.52
N LEU A 159 16.29 -5.11 -13.83
CA LEU A 159 17.36 -4.41 -13.13
C LEU A 159 18.69 -4.87 -13.71
N HIS A 160 19.35 -4.01 -14.47
CA HIS A 160 20.60 -4.37 -15.12
C HIS A 160 21.72 -3.42 -14.70
N TYR A 161 22.70 -3.97 -13.98
CA TYR A 161 23.86 -3.22 -13.51
C TYR A 161 25.09 -3.51 -14.36
N GLN A 162 25.62 -2.48 -15.02
CA GLN A 162 26.82 -2.60 -15.83
C GLN A 162 27.70 -1.36 -15.69
N ASN A 163 29.02 -1.55 -15.51
CA ASN A 163 30.01 -0.48 -15.48
C ASN A 163 29.71 0.67 -14.50
N GLY A 164 29.14 0.36 -13.33
CA GLY A 164 28.80 1.39 -12.33
C GLY A 164 27.44 2.05 -12.55
N VAL A 165 26.72 1.69 -13.61
CA VAL A 165 25.41 2.25 -13.96
C VAL A 165 24.34 1.19 -13.75
N LEU A 166 23.28 1.55 -13.04
CA LEU A 166 22.09 0.73 -12.92
C LEU A 166 21.03 1.26 -13.89
N SER A 167 20.62 0.44 -14.86
CA SER A 167 19.41 0.67 -15.63
C SER A 167 18.24 -0.09 -14.98
N VAL A 168 17.12 0.61 -14.85
CA VAL A 168 15.87 0.10 -14.28
C VAL A 168 14.78 0.26 -15.32
N GLU A 169 14.06 -0.81 -15.59
CA GLU A 169 12.91 -0.81 -16.48
C GLU A 169 11.75 -1.50 -15.78
N VAL A 170 10.57 -0.88 -15.89
CA VAL A 170 9.30 -1.43 -15.45
C VAL A 170 8.36 -1.34 -16.64
N SER A 171 7.78 -2.47 -17.02
CA SER A 171 6.87 -2.60 -18.15
C SER A 171 5.54 -3.18 -17.68
N ASP A 172 4.42 -2.71 -18.20
CA ASP A 172 3.09 -3.27 -18.00
C ASP A 172 2.44 -3.61 -19.34
N ASP A 173 1.47 -4.52 -19.31
CA ASP A 173 0.62 -4.86 -20.46
C ASP A 173 -0.74 -4.16 -20.41
N GLY A 174 -0.81 -3.03 -19.69
CA GLY A 174 -2.00 -2.20 -19.55
C GLY A 174 -2.35 -1.42 -20.83
N PRO A 175 -3.39 -0.57 -20.77
CA PRO A 175 -3.92 0.16 -21.93
C PRO A 175 -2.96 1.20 -22.53
N GLY A 176 -1.80 1.42 -21.90
CA GLY A 176 -0.84 2.45 -22.28
C GLY A 176 -1.30 3.87 -21.90
N ILE A 177 -0.41 4.83 -22.10
CA ILE A 177 -0.69 6.25 -21.85
C ILE A 177 -1.42 6.83 -23.07
N ASP A 178 -2.50 7.57 -22.83
CA ASP A 178 -3.20 8.32 -23.88
C ASP A 178 -2.20 9.27 -24.59
N PRO A 179 -2.06 9.19 -25.93
CA PRO A 179 -1.14 10.03 -26.70
C PRO A 179 -1.26 11.53 -26.41
N ASP A 180 -2.45 12.00 -26.08
CA ASP A 180 -2.71 13.42 -25.80
C ASP A 180 -2.15 13.88 -24.45
N HIS A 181 -1.83 12.94 -23.55
CA HIS A 181 -1.30 13.22 -22.20
C HIS A 181 0.23 13.04 -22.08
N ILE A 182 0.92 12.52 -23.10
CA ILE A 182 2.36 12.21 -23.07
C ILE A 182 3.22 13.43 -22.70
N GLN A 183 2.85 14.64 -23.12
CA GLN A 183 3.62 15.86 -22.83
C GLN A 183 3.51 16.34 -21.37
N SER A 184 2.59 15.78 -20.57
CA SER A 184 2.34 16.21 -19.18
C SER A 184 3.11 15.40 -18.12
N TYR A 185 3.80 14.33 -18.55
CA TYR A 185 4.52 13.39 -17.67
C TYR A 185 6.05 13.58 -17.65
N PHE A 186 6.61 14.47 -18.48
CA PHE A 186 8.03 14.86 -18.52
C PHE A 186 8.24 16.27 -17.97
#